data_AF-A0A1Q7YAB1-F1
#
_entry.id   AF-A0A1Q7YAB1-F1
#
_cell.length_a   1.000
_cell.length_b   1.000
_cell.length_c   1.000
_cell.angle_alpha   90.00
_cell.angle_beta   90.00
_cell.angle_gamma   90.00
#
_symmetry.space_group_name_H-M   'P 1'
#
loop_
_entity.id
_entity.type
_entity.pdbx_description
1 polymer ?
#
loop_
_entity_poly.entity_id
_entity_poly.type
_entity_poly.pdbx_seq_one_letter_code
_entity_poly.pdbx_strand_id
1 'polypeptide(L)' 'MLHFYLYNQEEFNHHYHKRSNAESTFSMIKSRFGERLRSKTERAQINEALCKVLCHNICVVIQSIHELGIEVEFIGRM' A
#
# COMPACT_ATOMS: atom_id res chain seq x y z
N MET A 1 10.82 3.32 19.76
CA MET A 1 11.51 2.14 19.20
C MET A 1 12.42 1.50 20.24
N LEU A 2 13.55 2.11 20.64
CA LEU A 2 14.51 1.49 21.57
C LEU A 2 13.92 1.17 22.96
N HIS A 3 13.24 2.12 23.61
CA HIS A 3 12.67 1.91 24.95
C HIS A 3 11.62 0.78 24.97
N PHE A 4 10.68 0.79 24.02
CA PHE A 4 9.66 -0.27 23.89
C PHE A 4 10.28 -1.64 23.54
N TYR A 5 11.33 -1.67 22.71
CA TYR A 5 12.08 -2.91 22.43
C TYR A 5 12.74 -3.50 23.68
N LEU A 6 13.36 -2.66 24.52
CA LEU A 6 14.10 -3.10 25.70
C LEU A 6 13.19 -3.68 26.80
N TYR A 7 11.98 -3.14 26.95
CA TYR A 7 11.07 -3.54 28.04
C TYR A 7 9.90 -4.44 27.58
N ASN A 8 9.63 -4.54 26.28
CA ASN A 8 8.50 -5.32 25.71
C ASN A 8 8.94 -6.11 24.46
N GLN A 9 10.07 -6.81 24.54
CA GLN A 9 10.73 -7.42 23.38
C GLN A 9 9.87 -8.44 22.63
N GLU A 10 9.10 -9.29 23.33
CA GLU A 10 8.20 -10.26 22.70
C GLU A 10 7.10 -9.57 21.88
N GLU A 11 6.40 -8.61 22.48
CA GLU A 11 5.36 -7.82 21.82
C GLU A 11 5.94 -7.02 20.65
N PHE A 12 7.11 -6.43 20.85
CA PHE A 12 7.84 -5.72 19.81
C PHE A 12 8.11 -6.62 18.60
N ASN A 13 8.71 -7.78 18.82
CA ASN A 13 9.07 -8.72 17.74
C ASN A 13 7.82 -9.28 17.05
N HIS A 14 6.73 -9.50 17.80
CA HIS A 14 5.45 -9.90 17.25
C HIS A 14 4.88 -8.87 16.26
N HIS A 15 5.15 -7.58 16.42
CA HIS A 15 4.68 -6.56 15.48
C HIS A 15 5.71 -6.13 14.44
N TYR A 16 7.00 -6.21 14.77
CA TYR A 16 8.09 -5.66 13.96
C TYR A 16 8.13 -6.23 12.54
N HIS A 17 7.80 -7.51 12.37
CA HIS A 17 7.79 -8.16 11.04
C HIS A 17 6.79 -7.52 10.07
N LYS A 18 5.74 -6.83 10.54
CA LYS A 18 4.75 -6.16 9.67
C LYS A 18 5.33 -4.94 8.95
N ARG A 19 6.49 -4.44 9.37
CA ARG A 19 7.18 -3.31 8.74
C ARG A 19 7.59 -3.62 7.30
N SER A 20 8.04 -4.85 7.03
CA SER A 20 8.46 -5.26 5.69
C SER A 20 7.31 -5.17 4.68
N ASN A 21 6.06 -5.36 5.11
CA ASN A 21 4.88 -5.19 4.27
C ASN A 21 4.76 -3.75 3.77
N ALA A 22 4.92 -2.76 4.65
CA ALA A 22 4.88 -1.35 4.26
C ALA A 22 6.00 -1.00 3.27
N GLU A 23 7.22 -1.45 3.54
CA GLU A 23 8.37 -1.22 2.65
C GLU A 23 8.16 -1.86 1.27
N SER A 24 7.60 -3.08 1.23
CA SER A 24 7.28 -3.79 0.00
C SER A 24 6.20 -3.07 -0.79
N THR A 25 5.12 -2.61 -0.13
CA THR A 25 4.06 -1.81 -0.77
C THR A 25 4.62 -0.53 -1.40
N PHE A 26 5.47 0.22 -0.68
CA PHE A 26 6.11 1.41 -1.26
C PHE A 26 7.01 1.08 -2.45
N SER A 27 7.75 -0.03 -2.39
CA SER A 27 8.57 -0.50 -3.53
C SER A 27 7.69 -0.80 -4.75
N MET A 28 6.57 -1.52 -4.56
CA MET A 28 5.63 -1.84 -5.63
C MET A 28 4.95 -0.60 -6.24
N ILE A 29 4.61 0.40 -5.42
CA ILE A 29 4.05 1.67 -5.91
C ILE A 29 5.08 2.40 -6.77
N LYS A 30 6.32 2.52 -6.29
CA LYS A 30 7.39 3.23 -7.01
C LYS A 30 7.81 2.51 -8.28
N SER A 31 7.86 1.18 -8.28
CA SER A 31 8.22 0.40 -9.47
C SER A 31 7.15 0.51 -10.56
N ARG A 32 5.87 0.51 -10.19
CA ARG A 32 4.76 0.54 -11.16
C ARG A 32 4.39 1.95 -11.63
N PHE A 33 4.37 2.93 -10.73
CA PHE A 33 3.90 4.30 -11.02
C PHE A 33 5.00 5.37 -10.98
N GLY A 34 6.25 4.96 -10.80
CA GLY A 34 7.40 5.84 -10.64
C GLY A 34 7.44 6.56 -9.28
N GLU A 35 8.64 6.95 -8.86
CA GLU A 35 8.85 7.65 -7.59
C GLU A 35 8.51 9.14 -7.65
N ARG A 36 8.63 9.77 -8.83
CA ARG A 36 8.56 11.23 -8.95
C ARG A 36 7.12 11.73 -8.82
N LEU A 37 6.96 12.85 -8.11
CA LEU A 37 5.76 13.68 -8.12
C LEU A 37 6.01 14.88 -9.02
N ARG A 38 5.10 15.16 -9.96
CA ARG A 38 5.27 16.23 -10.96
C ARG A 38 4.57 17.53 -10.59
N SER A 39 3.64 17.46 -9.65
CA SER A 39 2.87 18.60 -9.17
C SER A 39 3.74 19.67 -8.52
N LYS A 40 3.39 20.95 -8.72
CA LYS A 40 4.19 22.10 -8.23
C LYS A 40 3.84 22.53 -6.81
N THR A 41 2.57 22.45 -6.43
CA THR A 41 2.11 22.83 -5.09
C THR A 41 2.08 21.61 -4.19
N GLU A 42 2.39 21.79 -2.90
CA GLU A 42 2.33 20.73 -1.88
C GLU A 42 0.99 19.97 -1.90
N ARG A 43 -0.14 20.69 -1.90
CA ARG A 43 -1.47 20.05 -1.95
C ARG A 43 -1.64 19.12 -3.15
N ALA A 44 -1.20 19.54 -4.32
CA ALA A 44 -1.26 18.72 -5.53
C ALA A 44 -0.29 17.53 -5.48
N GLN A 45 0.90 17.70 -4.89
CA GLN A 45 1.85 16.59 -4.67
C GLN A 45 1.27 15.54 -3.71
N ILE A 46 0.63 15.96 -2.62
CA ILE A 46 -0.06 15.07 -1.69
C ILE A 46 -1.17 14.31 -2.42
N ASN A 47 -2.01 15.01 -3.19
CA ASN A 47 -3.06 14.37 -3.98
C ASN A 47 -2.51 13.37 -5.01
N GLU A 48 -1.40 13.70 -5.68
CA GLU A 48 -0.72 12.82 -6.63
C GLU A 48 -0.20 11.56 -5.94
N ALA A 49 0.42 11.68 -4.76
CA ALA A 49 0.88 10.54 -3.98
C ALA A 49 -0.29 9.66 -3.52
N LEU A 50 -1.37 10.25 -3.00
CA LEU A 50 -2.58 9.52 -2.58
C LEU A 50 -3.26 8.82 -3.76
N CYS A 51 -3.27 9.44 -4.94
CA CYS A 51 -3.79 8.81 -6.16
C CYS A 51 -2.98 7.55 -6.53
N LYS A 52 -1.64 7.59 -6.44
CA LYS A 52 -0.81 6.40 -6.67
C LYS A 52 -1.12 5.26 -5.68
N VAL A 53 -1.41 5.59 -4.42
CA VAL A 53 -1.85 4.61 -3.40
C VAL A 53 -3.20 4.01 -3.78
N LEU A 54 -4.18 4.84 -4.17
CA LEU A 54 -5.49 4.36 -4.62
C LEU A 54 -5.37 3.43 -5.84
N CYS A 55 -4.57 3.81 -6.84
CA CYS A 55 -4.33 2.97 -8.01
C CYS A 55 -3.67 1.63 -7.64
N HIS A 56 -2.70 1.63 -6.71
CA HIS A 56 -2.09 0.40 -6.23
C HIS A 56 -3.12 -0.53 -5.57
N ASN A 57 -3.98 0.00 -4.70
CA ASN A 57 -5.02 -0.80 -4.05
C ASN A 57 -5.97 -1.44 -5.07
N ILE A 58 -6.35 -0.69 -6.11
CA ILE A 58 -7.18 -1.23 -7.21
C ILE A 58 -6.45 -2.37 -7.93
N CYS A 59 -5.16 -2.22 -8.26
CA CYS A 59 -4.37 -3.29 -8.87
C CYS A 59 -4.33 -4.55 -7.99
N VAL A 60 -4.15 -4.40 -6.67
CA VAL A 60 -4.12 -5.53 -5.74
C VAL A 60 -5.49 -6.21 -5.67
N VAL A 61 -6.58 -5.46 -5.59
CA VAL A 61 -7.94 -6.03 -5.59
C VAL A 61 -8.20 -6.83 -6.87
N ILE A 62 -7.85 -6.28 -8.04
CA ILE A 62 -7.98 -6.98 -9.33
C ILE A 62 -7.12 -8.25 -9.34
N GLN A 63 -5.88 -8.18 -8.86
CA GLN A 63 -5.01 -9.35 -8.74
C GLN A 63 -5.64 -10.42 -7.84
N SER A 64 -6.13 -10.05 -6.66
CA SER A 64 -6.76 -10.97 -5.71
C SER A 64 -8.04 -11.60 -6.27
N ILE A 65 -8.84 -10.85 -7.05
CA ILE A 65 -10.00 -11.39 -7.76
C ILE A 65 -9.59 -12.59 -8.63
N HIS A 66 -8.54 -12.42 -9.43
CA HIS A 66 -8.06 -13.48 -10.32
C HIS A 66 -7.38 -14.63 -9.58
N GLU A 67 -6.53 -14.34 -8.60
CA GLU A 67 -5.76 -15.34 -7.86
C GLU A 67 -6.64 -16.21 -6.95
N LEU A 68 -7.70 -15.65 -6.38
CA LEU A 68 -8.63 -16.35 -5.49
C LEU A 68 -9.84 -16.92 -6.23
N GLY A 69 -9.96 -16.70 -7.54
CA GLY A 69 -11.10 -17.17 -8.34
C GLY A 69 -12.44 -16.55 -7.93
N ILE A 70 -12.44 -15.29 -7.52
CA ILE A 70 -13.65 -14.59 -7.08
C ILE A 70 -14.44 -14.14 -8.31
N GLU A 71 -15.70 -14.58 -8.44
CA GLU A 71 -16.64 -13.99 -9.40
C GLU A 71 -17.05 -12.59 -8.96
N VAL A 72 -16.95 -11.62 -9.86
CA VAL A 72 -17.22 -10.21 -9.55
C VAL A 72 -18.56 -9.79 -10.13
N GLU A 73 -19.47 -9.39 -9.25
CA GLU A 73 -20.70 -8.70 -9.63
C GLU A 73 -20.50 -7.18 -9.59
N PHE A 74 -20.79 -6.51 -10.70
CA PHE A 74 -20.71 -5.05 -10.80
C PHE A 74 -22.11 -4.45 -10.88
N ILE A 75 -22.40 -3.48 -9.99
CA ILE A 75 -23.65 -2.72 -10.02
C ILE A 75 -23.81 -2.05 -11.39
N GLY A 76 -24.94 -2.31 -12.07
CA GLY A 76 -25.27 -1.68 -13.36
C GLY A 76 -24.98 -2.53 -14.60
N ARG A 77 -24.52 -3.78 -14.45
CA ARG A 77 -24.62 -4.77 -15.55
C ARG A 77 -26.02 -5.37 -15.56
N MET A 78 -26.86 -4.94 -16.51
CA MET A 78 -27.94 -5.77 -17.08
C MET A 78 -27.37 -6.55 -18.26
#